data_AF-A0A7S6LV55-F1
#
_entry.id   AF-A0A7S6LV55-F1
#
_cell.length_a   1.000
_cell.length_b   1.000
_cell.length_c   1.000
_cell.angle_alpha   90.00
_cell.angle_beta   90.00
_cell.angle_gamma   90.00
#
_symmetry.space_group_name_H-M   'P 1'
#
loop_
_entity.id
_entity.type
_entity.pdbx_description
1 polymer ?
#
loop_
_entity_poly.entity_id
_entity_poly.type
_entity_poly.pdbx_seq_one_letter_code
_entity_poly.pdbx_strand_id
1 'polypeptide(L)' 'MSDWDFLHEMHDRGYSAADIADAAGCGYAPWEAVYIEEQETEDALKELQAKRSAKEISRDEFLQARAKILGHRSA' A
#
# COMPACT_ATOMS: atom_id res chain seq x y z
N MET A 1 5.12 15.02 19.32
CA MET A 1 5.30 15.19 17.86
C MET A 1 3.89 15.17 17.30
N SER A 2 3.46 16.25 16.64
CA SER A 2 2.07 16.40 16.20
C SER A 2 1.79 15.46 15.04
N ASP A 3 0.64 14.80 15.05
CA ASP A 3 0.05 14.01 13.96
C ASP A 3 -0.18 14.80 12.66
N TRP A 4 0.40 16.00 12.52
CA TRP A 4 0.23 16.92 11.41
C TRP A 4 1.56 17.46 10.86
N ASP A 5 2.70 16.98 11.38
CA ASP A 5 4.03 17.41 10.93
C ASP A 5 4.23 17.10 9.44
N PHE A 6 3.65 15.99 8.98
CA PHE A 6 3.66 15.60 7.57
C PHE A 6 2.98 16.63 6.66
N LEU A 7 2.00 17.41 7.14
CA LEU A 7 1.35 18.46 6.33
C LEU A 7 2.32 19.61 6.03
N HIS A 8 3.21 19.93 6.98
CA HIS A 8 4.26 20.91 6.77
C HIS A 8 5.33 20.37 5.80
N GLU A 9 5.70 19.09 5.92
CA GLU A 9 6.56 18.43 4.92
C GLU A 9 5.92 18.38 3.53
N MET A 10 4.61 18.16 3.42
CA MET A 10 3.90 18.21 2.14
C MET A 10 3.97 19.61 1.53
N HIS A 11 3.78 20.65 2.33
CA HIS A 11 3.93 22.03 1.86
C HIS A 11 5.38 22.32 1.41
N ASP A 12 6.38 21.86 2.15
CA ASP A 12 7.80 22.06 1.81
C ASP A 12 8.22 21.32 0.54
N ARG A 13 7.71 20.10 0.36
CA ARG A 13 7.90 19.29 -0.87
C ARG A 13 7.14 19.82 -2.08
N GLY A 14 6.29 20.85 -1.91
CA GLY A 14 5.57 21.52 -2.99
C GLY A 14 4.27 20.82 -3.41
N TYR A 15 3.64 20.05 -2.52
CA TYR A 15 2.31 19.48 -2.77
C TYR A 15 1.25 20.58 -2.87
N SER A 16 0.18 20.31 -3.61
CA SER A 16 -0.91 21.27 -3.79
C SER A 16 -1.71 21.43 -2.50
N ALA A 17 -2.34 22.58 -2.30
CA ALA A 17 -3.23 22.81 -1.17
C ALA A 17 -4.38 21.79 -1.09
N ALA A 18 -4.83 21.26 -2.24
CA ALA A 18 -5.81 20.19 -2.31
C ALA A 18 -5.27 18.86 -1.72
N ASP A 19 -4.04 18.48 -2.08
CA ASP A 19 -3.40 17.25 -1.58
C ASP A 19 -3.14 17.33 -0.07
N ILE A 20 -2.75 18.52 0.42
CA ILE A 20 -2.54 18.76 1.86
C ILE A 20 -3.87 18.72 2.62
N ALA A 21 -4.95 19.27 2.05
CA ALA A 21 -6.27 19.23 2.66
C ALA A 21 -6.85 17.80 2.71
N ASP A 22 -6.61 17.00 1.66
CA ASP A 22 -7.00 15.60 1.60
C ASP A 22 -6.26 14.78 2.68
N ALA A 23 -4.94 14.94 2.76
CA ALA A 23 -4.12 14.29 3.77
C ALA A 23 -4.47 14.75 5.20
N ALA A 24 -4.87 16.02 5.37
CA ALA A 24 -5.40 16.54 6.63
C ALA A 24 -6.75 15.94 7.02
N GLY A 25 -7.59 15.58 6.03
CA GLY A 25 -8.87 14.89 6.25
C GLY A 25 -8.70 13.40 6.53
N CYS A 26 -7.73 12.75 5.88
CA CYS A 26 -7.39 11.35 6.03
C CYS A 26 -6.58 11.06 7.30
N GLY A 27 -5.80 12.02 7.78
CA GLY A 27 -4.95 11.88 8.97
C GLY A 27 -3.65 11.11 8.73
N TYR A 28 -3.24 10.94 7.47
CA TYR A 28 -1.98 10.31 7.08
C TYR A 28 -1.43 10.98 5.81
N ALA A 29 -0.11 10.95 5.64
CA ALA A 29 0.51 11.52 4.44
C ALA A 29 0.31 10.62 3.21
N PRO A 30 0.35 11.16 1.98
CA PRO A 30 0.23 10.36 0.76
C PRO A 30 1.33 9.30 0.64
N TRP A 31 2.53 9.58 1.15
CA TRP A 31 3.63 8.60 1.16
C TRP A 31 3.46 7.52 2.24
N GLU A 32 2.69 7.81 3.29
CA GLU A 32 2.29 6.77 4.25
C GLU A 32 1.19 5.88 3.64
N ALA A 33 0.30 6.43 2.83
CA ALA A 33 -0.67 5.65 2.06
C ALA A 33 0.02 4.63 1.13
N VAL A 34 1.07 5.06 0.42
CA VAL A 34 1.89 4.17 -0.43
C VAL A 34 2.54 3.05 0.39
N TYR A 35 3.00 3.36 1.61
CA TYR A 35 3.59 2.36 2.50
C TYR A 35 2.57 1.36 3.05
N ILE A 36 1.33 1.80 3.29
CA ILE A 36 0.22 0.93 3.71
C ILE A 36 -0.14 -0.03 2.57
N GLU A 37 -0.31 0.48 1.34
CA GLU A 37 -0.59 -0.37 0.17
C GLU A 37 0.54 -1.37 -0.12
N GLU A 38 1.80 -0.93 0.00
CA GLU A 38 2.95 -1.81 -0.20
C GLU A 38 2.97 -2.93 0.86
N GLN A 39 2.79 -2.58 2.15
CA GLN A 39 2.69 -3.58 3.21
C GLN A 39 1.54 -4.55 3.02
N GLU A 40 0.34 -4.09 2.64
CA GLU A 40 -0.79 -4.98 2.37
C GLU A 40 -0.49 -5.95 1.22
N THR A 41 0.22 -5.48 0.17
CA THR A 41 0.66 -6.37 -0.91
C THR A 41 1.72 -7.37 -0.47
N GLU A 42 2.67 -6.96 0.39
CA GLU A 42 3.70 -7.84 0.93
C GLU A 42 3.09 -8.93 1.84
N ASP A 43 2.16 -8.55 2.72
CA ASP A 43 1.48 -9.49 3.62
C ASP A 43 0.63 -10.49 2.83
N ALA A 44 -0.10 -10.02 1.81
CA ALA A 44 -0.87 -10.89 0.92
C ALA A 44 0.03 -11.87 0.12
N LEU A 45 1.21 -11.42 -0.33
CA LEU A 45 2.18 -12.29 -0.99
C LEU A 45 2.77 -13.33 -0.03
N LYS A 46 3.03 -12.93 1.21
CA LYS A 46 3.58 -13.79 2.25
C LYS A 46 2.59 -14.88 2.67
N GLU A 47 1.31 -14.56 2.80
CA GLU A 47 0.24 -15.54 3.01
C GLU A 47 0.14 -16.56 1.86
N LEU A 48 0.20 -16.09 0.61
CA LEU A 48 0.20 -16.98 -0.55
C LEU A 48 1.44 -17.87 -0.58
N GLN A 49 2.60 -17.32 -0.22
CA GLN A 49 3.84 -18.09 -0.11
C GLN A 49 3.71 -19.16 0.98
N ALA A 50 3.12 -18.83 2.14
CA ALA A 50 2.88 -19.77 3.24
C ALA A 50 1.99 -20.93 2.79
N LYS A 51 0.87 -20.64 2.13
CA LYS A 51 -0.06 -21.64 1.56
C LYS A 51 0.62 -22.54 0.52
N ARG A 52 1.51 -21.97 -0.31
CA ARG A 52 2.32 -22.76 -1.26
C ARG A 52 3.30 -23.68 -0.52
N SER A 53 3.99 -23.19 0.51
CA SER A 53 4.90 -24.02 1.32
C SER A 53 4.17 -25.12 2.10
N ALA A 54 2.91 -24.88 2.49
CA ALA A 54 2.03 -25.86 3.10
C ALA A 54 1.49 -26.91 2.10
N LYS A 55 1.82 -26.78 0.79
CA LYS A 55 1.24 -27.57 -0.32
C LYS A 55 -0.28 -27.47 -0.44
N GLU A 56 -0.89 -26.44 0.15
CA GLU A 56 -2.34 -26.21 0.06
C GLU A 56 -2.77 -25.65 -1.29
N ILE A 57 -1.86 -24.94 -1.99
CA ILE A 57 -2.10 -24.40 -3.33
C ILE A 57 -1.05 -24.90 -4.33
N SER A 58 -1.50 -25.18 -5.55
CA SER A 58 -0.62 -25.54 -6.64
C SER A 58 0.18 -24.34 -7.16
N ARG A 59 1.27 -24.60 -7.90
CA ARG A 59 2.11 -23.55 -8.49
C ARG A 59 1.30 -22.60 -9.40
N ASP A 60 0.31 -23.14 -10.10
CA ASP A 60 -0.56 -22.39 -11.01
C ASP A 60 -1.49 -21.44 -10.25
N GLU A 61 -2.09 -21.90 -9.15
CA GLU A 61 -2.93 -21.09 -8.27
C GLU A 61 -2.13 -19.97 -7.60
N PHE A 62 -0.89 -20.23 -7.19
CA PHE A 62 0.00 -19.21 -6.65
C PHE A 62 0.29 -18.11 -7.70
N LEU A 63 0.54 -18.48 -8.96
CA LEU A 63 0.79 -17.53 -10.04
C LEU A 63 -0.45 -16.69 -10.35
N GLN A 64 -1.64 -17.29 -10.36
CA GLN A 64 -2.90 -16.56 -10.56
C GLN A 64 -3.19 -15.60 -9.40
N ALA A 65 -3.07 -16.04 -8.16
CA ALA A 65 -3.33 -15.20 -6.99
C ALA A 65 -2.33 -14.04 -6.89
N ARG A 66 -1.04 -14.31 -7.14
CA ARG A 66 -0.01 -13.28 -7.21
C ARG A 66 -0.25 -12.30 -8.37
N ALA A 67 -0.65 -12.79 -9.56
CA ALA A 67 -1.00 -11.93 -10.69
C ALA A 67 -2.22 -11.06 -10.41
N LYS A 68 -3.18 -11.53 -9.60
CA LYS A 68 -4.35 -10.74 -9.18
C LYS A 68 -3.97 -9.61 -8.22
N ILE A 69 -3.07 -9.88 -7.27
CA ILE A 69 -2.55 -8.87 -6.33
C ILE A 69 -1.74 -7.80 -7.07
N LEU A 70 -0.85 -8.21 -7.97
CA LEU A 70 -0.03 -7.27 -8.77
C LEU A 70 -0.83 -6.58 -9.90
N GLY A 71 -1.86 -7.24 -10.43
CA GLY A 71 -2.68 -6.76 -11.53
C GLY A 71 -3.79 -5.78 -11.13
N HIS A 72 -4.09 -5.63 -9.83
CA HIS A 72 -5.02 -4.60 -9.36
C HIS A 72 -4.43 -3.18 -9.40
N ARG A 73 -3.12 -3.02 -9.59
CA ARG A 73 -2.44 -1.73 -9.80
C ARG A 73 -2.65 -1.16 -11.21
N SER A 74 -3.77 -1.46 -11.85
CA SER A 74 -4.10 -1.08 -13.23
C SER A 74 -5.59 -0.80 -13.35
N ALA A 75 -6.07 0.23 -12.64
CA ALA A 75 -7.30 0.95 -12.93
C ALA A 75 -7.22 2.33 -12.28
#